data_AF-A0A1V3XID9-F1
#
_entry.id   AF-A0A1V3XID9-F1
#
_cell.length_a   1.000
_cell.length_b   1.000
_cell.length_c   1.000
_cell.angle_alpha   90.00
_cell.angle_beta   90.00
_cell.angle_gamma   90.00
#
_symmetry.space_group_name_H-M   'P 1'
#
loop_
_entity.id
_entity.type
_entity.pdbx_description
1 polymer ?
#
loop_
_entity_poly.entity_id
_entity_poly.type
_entity_poly.pdbx_seq_one_letter_code
_entity_poly.pdbx_strand_id
1 'polypeptide(L)'
;MYGATPDNAFPTKIFTIEYDGAADFPRYPINVLADLNAFMGIQSLHGQYATLTPEQLATAIPLTNTVGPTSTSYYMIPTQNLPLLDPVRAIPFVGKPIADLVQPNLRYLVNWGYGDPAYGWSTSPPNVPTPFGVLPPLSATTSLPGYLAIGTQQGISAFMNDISAGIATFPDLPALLATPLGAAGSPSLLSGLSPAAFSPTDFIHFLQSTNTTVTNFITRTAANTYAALLPTADIANAILTTVPSYNVNLFLSGLEQALNGDPAGGLVYAFGAPIAADIALGTLLAGFQLRSLLGVTSQLI
;
A
#
# COMPACT_ATOMS: atom_id res chain seq x y z
N MET A 1 -10.33 10.57 27.46
CA MET A 1 -10.33 9.17 27.01
C MET A 1 -11.75 8.66 27.11
N TYR A 2 -12.36 8.27 25.99
CA TYR A 2 -13.65 7.58 26.03
C TYR A 2 -13.43 6.19 26.65
N GLY A 3 -14.31 5.77 27.56
CA GLY A 3 -14.28 4.43 28.14
C GLY A 3 -14.74 3.37 27.14
N ALA A 4 -14.71 2.09 27.53
CA ALA A 4 -15.34 1.03 26.75
C ALA A 4 -16.85 1.30 26.59
N THR A 5 -17.43 0.80 25.50
CA THR A 5 -18.88 0.87 25.28
C THR A 5 -19.60 0.10 26.41
N PRO A 6 -20.72 0.63 26.95
CA PRO A 6 -21.56 -0.11 27.89
C PRO A 6 -21.99 -1.47 27.32
N ASP A 7 -21.98 -2.52 28.14
CA ASP A 7 -21.97 -3.91 27.65
C ASP A 7 -23.05 -4.83 28.23
N ASN A 8 -24.01 -4.31 29.02
CA ASN A 8 -24.95 -5.17 29.75
C ASN A 8 -26.43 -4.72 29.75
N ALA A 9 -26.75 -3.53 29.24
CA ALA A 9 -28.12 -2.98 29.32
C ALA A 9 -29.13 -3.68 28.39
N PHE A 10 -28.71 -4.18 27.23
CA PHE A 10 -29.56 -4.85 26.25
C PHE A 10 -28.71 -5.68 25.26
N PRO A 11 -29.30 -6.75 24.67
CA PRO A 11 -28.62 -7.53 23.64
C PRO A 11 -28.09 -6.64 22.51
N THR A 12 -26.78 -6.59 22.35
CA THR A 12 -26.10 -5.70 21.40
C THR A 12 -25.09 -6.48 20.57
N LYS A 13 -24.94 -6.12 19.30
CA LYS A 13 -23.82 -6.58 18.47
C LYS A 13 -23.01 -5.37 18.04
N ILE A 14 -21.73 -5.38 18.32
CA ILE A 14 -20.79 -4.35 17.90
C ILE A 14 -19.88 -4.95 16.84
N PHE A 15 -19.86 -4.31 15.68
CA PHE A 15 -18.96 -4.65 14.58
C PHE A 15 -17.96 -3.52 14.40
N THR A 16 -16.69 -3.87 14.32
CA THR A 16 -15.59 -2.94 14.06
C THR A 16 -14.87 -3.38 12.79
N ILE A 17 -14.59 -2.47 11.87
CA ILE A 17 -13.74 -2.77 10.71
C ILE A 17 -12.27 -2.71 11.15
N GLU A 18 -11.49 -3.74 10.84
CA GLU A 18 -10.04 -3.78 11.12
C GLU A 18 -9.35 -2.54 10.52
N TYR A 19 -8.48 -1.89 11.30
CA TYR A 19 -7.79 -0.64 10.96
C TYR A 19 -8.65 0.63 10.82
N ASP A 20 -9.95 0.59 11.10
CA ASP A 20 -10.71 1.84 11.27
C ASP A 20 -10.22 2.57 12.53
N GLY A 21 -9.29 3.52 12.34
CA GLY A 21 -8.66 4.25 13.45
C GLY A 21 -9.61 5.10 14.29
N ALA A 22 -10.83 5.39 13.81
CA ALA A 22 -11.82 6.09 14.62
C ALA A 22 -12.57 5.14 15.57
N ALA A 23 -12.67 3.85 15.22
CA ALA A 23 -13.29 2.82 16.04
C ALA A 23 -12.29 2.04 16.90
N ASP A 24 -11.10 1.74 16.37
CA ASP A 24 -10.00 1.05 17.06
C ASP A 24 -8.63 1.65 16.67
N PHE A 25 -8.18 2.62 17.45
CA PHE A 25 -6.87 3.25 17.26
C PHE A 25 -5.75 2.38 17.83
N PRO A 26 -4.54 2.34 17.21
CA PRO A 26 -3.40 1.59 17.73
C PRO A 26 -3.15 1.78 19.22
N ARG A 27 -2.93 0.68 19.93
CA ARG A 27 -2.65 0.69 21.37
C ARG A 27 -1.30 1.32 21.69
N TYR A 28 -0.33 1.23 20.77
CA TYR A 28 1.04 1.72 20.95
C TYR A 28 1.39 2.77 19.89
N PRO A 29 1.02 4.06 20.09
CA PRO A 29 1.25 5.13 19.12
C PRO A 29 2.73 5.46 18.83
N ILE A 30 3.66 4.83 19.55
CA ILE A 30 5.08 4.90 19.16
C ILE A 30 5.32 4.20 17.81
N ASN A 31 4.42 3.29 17.41
CA ASN A 31 4.44 2.64 16.11
C ASN A 31 3.77 3.54 15.06
N VAL A 32 4.57 4.43 14.47
CA VAL A 32 4.12 5.38 13.45
C VAL A 32 3.48 4.70 12.23
N LEU A 33 3.89 3.47 11.88
CA LEU A 33 3.27 2.74 10.77
C LEU A 33 1.83 2.36 11.08
N ALA A 34 1.55 1.94 12.32
CA ALA A 34 0.21 1.63 12.78
C ALA A 34 -0.66 2.89 12.80
N ASP A 35 -0.12 4.01 13.29
CA ASP A 35 -0.84 5.29 13.35
C ASP A 35 -1.20 5.79 11.95
N LEU A 36 -0.25 5.79 11.01
CA LEU A 36 -0.49 6.18 9.63
C LEU A 36 -1.54 5.28 8.97
N ASN A 37 -1.45 3.96 9.18
CA ASN A 37 -2.44 3.02 8.66
C ASN A 37 -3.84 3.27 9.24
N ALA A 38 -3.93 3.57 10.54
CA ALA A 38 -5.18 3.90 11.21
C ALA A 38 -5.79 5.22 10.69
N PHE A 39 -4.97 6.26 10.45
CA PHE A 39 -5.42 7.51 9.81
C PHE A 39 -5.91 7.31 8.37
N MET A 40 -5.24 6.45 7.61
CA MET A 40 -5.71 6.05 6.27
C MET A 40 -7.01 5.24 6.37
N GLY A 41 -7.15 4.40 7.40
CA GLY A 41 -8.38 3.67 7.71
C GLY A 41 -9.55 4.56 8.09
N ILE A 42 -9.34 5.67 8.80
CA ILE A 42 -10.40 6.67 9.06
C ILE A 42 -10.99 7.17 7.74
N GLN A 43 -10.13 7.49 6.76
CA GLN A 43 -10.56 8.04 5.48
C GLN A 43 -11.23 7.00 4.59
N SER A 44 -10.68 5.79 4.54
CA SER A 44 -11.11 4.75 3.60
C SER A 44 -12.19 3.84 4.18
N LEU A 45 -12.17 3.54 5.48
CA LEU A 45 -13.00 2.49 6.09
C LEU A 45 -14.14 3.03 6.97
N HIS A 46 -13.94 4.13 7.71
CA HIS A 46 -14.89 4.57 8.74
C HIS A 46 -16.29 4.90 8.18
N GLY A 47 -16.37 5.38 6.94
CA GLY A 47 -17.64 5.65 6.26
C GLY A 47 -18.37 4.41 5.73
N GLN A 48 -17.73 3.23 5.73
CA GLN A 48 -18.23 2.06 5.01
C GLN A 48 -19.27 1.22 5.76
N TYR A 49 -19.51 1.45 7.06
CA TYR A 49 -20.44 0.61 7.84
C TYR A 49 -21.85 0.53 7.21
N ALA A 50 -22.31 1.62 6.60
CA ALA A 50 -23.62 1.69 5.94
C ALA A 50 -23.69 0.90 4.63
N THR A 51 -22.54 0.52 4.06
CA THR A 51 -22.43 -0.14 2.75
C THR A 51 -21.83 -1.55 2.84
N LEU A 52 -21.62 -2.08 4.04
CA LEU A 52 -21.12 -3.45 4.23
C LEU A 52 -22.11 -4.47 3.63
N THR A 53 -21.58 -5.34 2.79
CA THR A 53 -22.32 -6.45 2.21
C THR A 53 -22.56 -7.57 3.23
N PRO A 54 -23.61 -8.39 3.07
CA PRO A 54 -23.80 -9.59 3.87
C PRO A 54 -22.58 -10.54 3.84
N GLU A 55 -21.90 -10.63 2.70
CA GLU A 55 -20.69 -11.43 2.53
C GLU A 55 -19.55 -10.90 3.39
N GLN A 56 -19.33 -9.58 3.42
CA GLN A 56 -18.34 -8.96 4.31
C GLN A 56 -18.69 -9.18 5.78
N LEU A 57 -19.96 -9.03 6.16
CA LEU A 57 -20.40 -9.33 7.53
C LEU A 57 -20.23 -10.80 7.91
N ALA A 58 -20.35 -11.73 6.95
CA ALA A 58 -20.13 -13.15 7.18
C ALA A 58 -18.64 -13.49 7.46
N THR A 59 -17.70 -12.61 7.09
CA THR A 59 -16.28 -12.77 7.43
C THR A 59 -15.94 -12.28 8.84
N ALA A 60 -16.90 -11.70 9.57
CA ALA A 60 -16.64 -11.09 10.86
C ALA A 60 -16.21 -12.14 11.91
N ILE A 61 -15.11 -11.85 12.58
CA ILE A 61 -14.48 -12.71 13.60
C ILE A 61 -15.08 -12.36 14.96
N PRO A 62 -15.72 -13.30 15.68
CA PRO A 62 -16.23 -13.05 17.02
C PRO A 62 -15.08 -12.90 18.03
N LEU A 63 -15.13 -11.85 18.85
CA LEU A 63 -14.20 -11.61 19.95
C LEU A 63 -14.78 -12.22 21.24
N THR A 64 -14.31 -13.41 21.60
CA THR A 64 -14.93 -14.26 22.65
C THR A 64 -14.32 -14.09 24.05
N ASN A 65 -13.42 -13.13 24.23
CA ASN A 65 -12.61 -12.92 25.43
C ASN A 65 -13.18 -11.82 26.36
N THR A 66 -14.49 -11.59 26.35
CA THR A 66 -15.16 -10.61 27.23
C THR A 66 -14.99 -10.97 28.71
N VAL A 67 -14.93 -9.96 29.57
CA VAL A 67 -14.81 -10.13 31.03
C VAL A 67 -16.15 -9.95 31.71
N GLY A 68 -16.55 -10.92 32.53
CA GLY A 68 -17.79 -10.85 33.31
C GLY A 68 -19.07 -11.06 32.48
N PRO A 69 -20.25 -10.95 33.12
CA PRO A 69 -21.53 -11.04 32.43
C PRO A 69 -21.73 -9.86 31.46
N THR A 70 -21.98 -10.16 30.19
CA THR A 70 -22.25 -9.17 29.14
C THR A 70 -23.42 -9.63 28.26
N SER A 71 -24.21 -8.68 27.76
CA SER A 71 -25.24 -8.91 26.72
C SER A 71 -24.78 -8.40 25.35
N THR A 72 -23.53 -7.95 25.25
CA THR A 72 -22.92 -7.45 24.01
C THR A 72 -22.01 -8.51 23.38
N SER A 73 -22.21 -8.76 22.10
CA SER A 73 -21.28 -9.56 21.28
C SER A 73 -20.44 -8.64 20.42
N TYR A 74 -19.12 -8.87 20.39
CA TYR A 74 -18.16 -8.04 19.66
C TYR A 74 -17.61 -8.82 18.47
N TYR A 75 -17.47 -8.14 17.34
CA TYR A 75 -17.00 -8.73 16.09
C TYR A 75 -16.00 -7.80 15.40
N MET A 76 -14.95 -8.39 14.82
CA MET A 76 -13.99 -7.70 13.97
C MET A 76 -14.21 -8.10 12.52
N ILE A 77 -14.41 -7.13 11.62
CA ILE A 77 -14.52 -7.36 10.18
C ILE A 77 -13.13 -7.18 9.59
N PRO A 78 -12.46 -8.26 9.15
CA PRO A 78 -11.10 -8.18 8.64
C PRO A 78 -11.03 -7.42 7.32
N THR A 79 -9.88 -6.79 7.07
CA THR A 79 -9.59 -6.12 5.80
C THR A 79 -8.55 -6.92 5.03
N GLN A 80 -8.74 -7.06 3.72
CA GLN A 80 -7.74 -7.74 2.87
C GLN A 80 -6.46 -6.89 2.74
N ASN A 81 -6.63 -5.58 2.58
CA ASN A 81 -5.55 -4.65 2.27
C ASN A 81 -5.32 -3.68 3.43
N LEU A 82 -4.04 -3.35 3.66
CA LEU A 82 -3.67 -2.25 4.54
C LEU A 82 -4.08 -0.92 3.89
N PRO A 83 -4.90 -0.08 4.56
CA PRO A 83 -5.22 1.26 4.08
C PRO A 83 -3.98 2.10 3.76
N LEU A 84 -2.87 1.91 4.49
CA LEU A 84 -1.60 2.58 4.24
C LEU A 84 -1.05 2.36 2.83
N LEU A 85 -1.41 1.24 2.19
CA LEU A 85 -0.93 0.86 0.86
C LEU A 85 -1.94 1.18 -0.25
N ASP A 86 -3.10 1.75 0.07
CA ASP A 86 -4.08 2.13 -0.96
C ASP A 86 -3.53 3.16 -1.96
N PRO A 87 -2.77 4.20 -1.56
CA PRO A 87 -2.13 5.10 -2.52
C PRO A 87 -1.16 4.37 -3.45
N VAL A 88 -0.43 3.37 -2.94
CA VAL A 88 0.49 2.55 -3.75
C VAL A 88 -0.31 1.70 -4.73
N ARG A 89 -1.42 1.08 -4.29
CA ARG A 89 -2.30 0.28 -5.16
C ARG A 89 -3.01 1.09 -6.24
N ALA A 90 -3.31 2.35 -5.95
CA ALA A 90 -3.98 3.25 -6.90
C ALA A 90 -3.13 3.53 -8.14
N ILE A 91 -1.83 3.24 -8.09
CA ILE A 91 -0.90 3.34 -9.21
C ILE A 91 -1.21 2.23 -10.23
N PRO A 92 -1.63 2.57 -11.47
CA PRO A 92 -1.88 1.60 -12.53
C PRO A 92 -0.71 0.65 -12.79
N PHE A 93 -1.04 -0.60 -13.15
CA PHE A 93 -0.16 -1.69 -13.60
C PHE A 93 0.82 -2.25 -12.55
N VAL A 94 1.57 -1.38 -11.87
CA VAL A 94 2.68 -1.76 -10.98
C VAL A 94 2.33 -1.59 -9.50
N GLY A 95 1.33 -0.77 -9.19
CA GLY A 95 0.94 -0.45 -7.82
C GLY A 95 0.50 -1.67 -7.03
N LYS A 96 -0.37 -2.51 -7.63
CA LYS A 96 -0.82 -3.76 -7.00
C LYS A 96 0.34 -4.73 -6.73
N PRO A 97 1.18 -5.12 -7.70
CA PRO A 97 2.34 -5.98 -7.43
C PRO A 97 3.21 -5.44 -6.28
N ILE A 98 3.53 -4.15 -6.29
CA ILE A 98 4.43 -3.55 -5.29
C ILE A 98 3.77 -3.49 -3.92
N ALA A 99 2.49 -3.13 -3.86
CA ALA A 99 1.74 -3.14 -2.61
C ALA A 99 1.66 -4.55 -2.03
N ASP A 100 1.35 -5.56 -2.85
CA ASP A 100 1.18 -6.94 -2.39
C ASP A 100 2.51 -7.62 -2.04
N LEU A 101 3.61 -7.10 -2.57
CA LEU A 101 4.95 -7.46 -2.17
C LEU A 101 5.33 -7.01 -0.77
N VAL A 102 5.07 -5.74 -0.45
CA VAL A 102 5.46 -5.16 0.85
C VAL A 102 4.40 -5.37 1.93
N GLN A 103 3.14 -5.56 1.53
CA GLN A 103 1.99 -5.68 2.45
C GLN A 103 2.18 -6.73 3.53
N PRO A 104 2.63 -7.97 3.25
CA PRO A 104 2.65 -8.98 4.31
C PRO A 104 3.59 -8.59 5.46
N ASN A 105 4.80 -8.09 5.17
CA ASN A 105 5.69 -7.57 6.20
C ASN A 105 5.13 -6.32 6.86
N LEU A 106 4.63 -5.37 6.07
CA LEU A 106 4.07 -4.13 6.59
C LEU A 106 2.87 -4.40 7.50
N ARG A 107 2.09 -5.45 7.23
CA ARG A 107 0.93 -5.85 8.04
C ARG A 107 1.38 -6.31 9.41
N TYR A 108 2.41 -7.16 9.49
CA TYR A 108 2.97 -7.56 10.78
C TYR A 108 3.57 -6.37 11.56
N LEU A 109 4.21 -5.43 10.87
CA LEU A 109 4.72 -4.20 11.47
C LEU A 109 3.60 -3.28 11.98
N VAL A 110 2.51 -3.12 11.24
CA VAL A 110 1.32 -2.35 11.64
C VAL A 110 0.63 -3.01 12.83
N ASN A 111 0.35 -4.31 12.74
CA ASN A 111 -0.32 -5.10 13.77
C ASN A 111 0.46 -5.12 15.09
N TRP A 112 1.79 -5.09 15.03
CA TRP A 112 2.63 -4.93 16.23
C TRP A 112 2.25 -3.69 17.06
N GLY A 113 1.77 -2.61 16.43
CA GLY A 113 1.25 -1.41 17.09
C GLY A 113 -0.10 -1.59 17.81
N TYR A 114 -0.83 -2.67 17.51
CA TYR A 114 -2.04 -3.07 18.23
C TYR A 114 -1.74 -4.03 19.41
N GLY A 115 -0.52 -4.56 19.47
CA GLY A 115 -0.01 -5.37 20.57
C GLY A 115 0.20 -6.85 20.25
N ASP A 116 -0.17 -7.29 19.04
CA ASP A 116 0.08 -8.64 18.53
C ASP A 116 0.34 -8.56 17.02
N PRO A 117 1.49 -9.00 16.49
CA PRO A 117 1.76 -8.94 15.05
C PRO A 117 0.72 -9.69 14.20
N ALA A 118 0.03 -10.69 14.75
CA ALA A 118 -0.96 -11.45 13.99
C ALA A 118 -2.29 -10.71 13.78
N TYR A 119 -2.59 -9.66 14.55
CA TYR A 119 -3.92 -9.03 14.58
C TYR A 119 -3.85 -7.51 14.43
N GLY A 120 -4.64 -6.95 13.50
CA GLY A 120 -4.78 -5.51 13.30
C GLY A 120 -5.69 -4.80 14.31
N TRP A 121 -5.84 -5.37 15.50
CA TRP A 121 -6.70 -4.91 16.58
C TRP A 121 -6.20 -5.40 17.94
N SER A 122 -6.67 -4.81 19.03
CA SER A 122 -6.32 -5.23 20.40
C SER A 122 -6.86 -6.64 20.70
N THR A 123 -5.99 -7.54 21.18
CA THR A 123 -6.40 -8.88 21.69
C THR A 123 -6.81 -8.88 23.16
N SER A 124 -6.87 -7.70 23.80
CA SER A 124 -7.44 -7.56 25.14
C SER A 124 -8.97 -7.69 25.12
N PRO A 125 -9.64 -7.92 26.26
CA PRO A 125 -11.10 -8.02 26.31
C PRO A 125 -11.78 -6.78 25.72
N PRO A 126 -12.71 -6.93 24.75
CA PRO A 126 -13.28 -5.81 24.01
C PRO A 126 -14.26 -4.96 24.85
N ASN A 127 -14.76 -5.52 25.95
CA ASN A 127 -15.65 -4.83 26.89
C ASN A 127 -14.89 -4.13 28.04
N VAL A 128 -13.55 -4.09 27.99
CA VAL A 128 -12.72 -3.43 28.99
C VAL A 128 -11.94 -2.29 28.33
N PRO A 129 -11.86 -1.10 28.95
CA PRO A 129 -11.07 0.00 28.40
C PRO A 129 -9.61 -0.43 28.17
N THR A 130 -9.13 -0.24 26.94
CA THR A 130 -7.73 -0.48 26.57
C THR A 130 -7.00 0.87 26.49
N PRO A 131 -6.24 1.28 27.53
CA PRO A 131 -5.49 2.52 27.47
C PRO A 131 -4.27 2.38 26.55
N PHE A 132 -3.74 3.53 26.09
CA PHE A 132 -2.47 3.56 25.38
C PHE A 132 -1.35 2.95 26.21
N GLY A 133 -0.52 2.16 25.53
CA GLY A 133 0.74 1.67 26.05
C GLY A 133 1.92 2.38 25.40
N VAL A 134 3.09 2.27 26.03
CA VAL A 134 4.32 2.89 25.51
C VAL A 134 5.01 1.97 24.50
N LEU A 135 5.20 0.70 24.83
CA LEU A 135 5.84 -0.30 23.98
C LEU A 135 4.99 -1.57 23.88
N PRO A 136 4.89 -2.18 22.69
CA PRO A 136 4.26 -3.49 22.54
C PRO A 136 4.86 -4.55 23.48
N PRO A 137 4.08 -5.58 23.86
CA PRO A 137 4.56 -6.63 24.76
C PRO A 137 5.83 -7.31 24.23
N LEU A 138 6.72 -7.75 25.13
CA LEU A 138 7.97 -8.40 24.74
C LEU A 138 7.72 -9.66 23.88
N SER A 139 6.63 -10.41 24.15
CA SER A 139 6.22 -11.57 23.34
C SER A 139 5.87 -11.18 21.90
N ALA A 140 5.18 -10.06 21.70
CA ALA A 140 4.87 -9.51 20.38
C ALA A 140 6.15 -9.09 19.64
N THR A 141 7.05 -8.39 20.33
CA THR A 141 8.32 -7.91 19.76
C THR A 141 9.27 -9.06 19.41
N THR A 142 9.35 -10.09 20.24
CA THR A 142 10.25 -11.25 20.01
C THR A 142 9.73 -12.21 18.96
N SER A 143 8.41 -12.25 18.70
CA SER A 143 7.83 -13.05 17.62
C SER A 143 7.88 -12.37 16.25
N LEU A 144 7.99 -11.03 16.22
CA LEU A 144 7.99 -10.23 15.00
C LEU A 144 9.00 -10.70 13.93
N PRO A 145 10.26 -11.04 14.22
CA PRO A 145 11.20 -11.52 13.19
C PRO A 145 10.72 -12.78 12.46
N GLY A 146 10.05 -13.70 13.16
CA GLY A 146 9.49 -14.91 12.54
C GLY A 146 8.36 -14.58 11.57
N TYR A 147 7.49 -13.63 11.95
CA TYR A 147 6.44 -13.13 11.08
C TYR A 147 6.98 -12.38 9.85
N LEU A 148 8.04 -11.58 10.00
CA LEU A 148 8.69 -10.90 8.88
C LEU A 148 9.34 -11.89 7.89
N ALA A 149 9.86 -13.02 8.37
CA ALA A 149 10.37 -14.07 7.48
C ALA A 149 9.24 -14.69 6.65
N ILE A 150 8.09 -14.96 7.28
CA ILE A 150 6.88 -15.47 6.61
C ILE A 150 6.33 -14.44 5.63
N GLY A 151 6.20 -13.18 6.07
CA GLY A 151 5.69 -12.08 5.25
C GLY A 151 6.56 -11.83 4.01
N THR A 152 7.88 -11.94 4.14
CA THR A 152 8.78 -11.82 2.99
C THR A 152 8.49 -12.87 1.91
N GLN A 153 8.30 -14.14 2.32
CA GLN A 153 7.95 -15.21 1.38
C GLN A 153 6.57 -15.00 0.75
N GLN A 154 5.59 -14.60 1.55
CA GLN A 154 4.23 -14.29 1.07
C GLN A 154 4.25 -13.14 0.07
N GLY A 155 5.01 -12.08 0.35
CA GLY A 155 5.13 -10.90 -0.49
C GLY A 155 5.78 -11.23 -1.83
N ILE A 156 6.90 -11.95 -1.82
CA ILE A 156 7.57 -12.38 -3.06
C ILE A 156 6.64 -13.26 -3.90
N SER A 157 5.93 -14.20 -3.28
CA SER A 157 4.94 -15.03 -3.97
C SER A 157 3.80 -14.22 -4.58
N ALA A 158 3.21 -13.29 -3.82
CA ALA A 158 2.13 -12.43 -4.30
C ALA A 158 2.59 -11.54 -5.46
N PHE A 159 3.77 -10.93 -5.34
CA PHE A 159 4.39 -10.15 -6.41
C PHE A 159 4.57 -10.95 -7.69
N MET A 160 5.16 -12.16 -7.59
CA MET A 160 5.38 -13.01 -8.75
C MET A 160 4.06 -13.43 -9.42
N ASN A 161 3.03 -13.73 -8.62
CA ASN A 161 1.70 -14.06 -9.14
C ASN A 161 1.07 -12.86 -9.86
N ASP A 162 1.20 -11.66 -9.30
CA ASP A 162 0.67 -10.43 -9.91
C ASP A 162 1.40 -10.07 -11.21
N ILE A 163 2.73 -10.18 -11.22
CA ILE A 163 3.53 -9.97 -12.44
C ILE A 163 3.20 -11.03 -13.49
N SER A 164 3.07 -12.30 -13.11
CA SER A 164 2.71 -13.38 -14.04
C SER A 164 1.32 -13.15 -14.66
N ALA A 165 0.33 -12.77 -13.85
CA ALA A 165 -1.00 -12.41 -14.32
C ALA A 165 -0.97 -11.18 -15.26
N GLY A 166 -0.17 -10.16 -14.92
CA GLY A 166 0.05 -8.99 -15.76
C GLY A 166 0.68 -9.35 -17.10
N ILE A 167 1.74 -10.17 -17.11
CA ILE A 167 2.40 -10.67 -18.32
C ILE A 167 1.44 -11.48 -19.19
N ALA A 168 0.61 -12.35 -18.61
CA ALA A 168 -0.38 -13.11 -19.36
C ALA A 168 -1.39 -12.22 -20.09
N THR A 169 -1.59 -11.00 -19.59
CA THR A 169 -2.43 -9.98 -20.22
C THR A 169 -1.72 -9.28 -21.39
N PHE A 170 -0.37 -9.32 -21.46
CA PHE A 170 0.47 -8.69 -22.48
C PHE A 170 1.53 -9.67 -23.05
N PRO A 171 1.20 -10.47 -24.08
CA PRO A 171 2.03 -11.58 -24.55
C PRO A 171 3.41 -11.20 -25.11
N ASP A 172 3.62 -9.93 -25.49
CA ASP A 172 4.92 -9.42 -25.97
C ASP A 172 5.85 -8.91 -24.85
N LEU A 173 5.31 -8.73 -23.63
CA LEU A 173 6.07 -8.27 -22.46
C LEU A 173 7.18 -9.24 -21.99
N PRO A 174 7.01 -10.59 -22.00
CA PRO A 174 8.07 -11.51 -21.59
C PRO A 174 9.35 -11.37 -22.44
N ALA A 175 9.20 -11.18 -23.76
CA ALA A 175 10.35 -11.02 -24.65
C ALA A 175 11.16 -9.76 -24.31
N LEU A 176 10.48 -8.67 -23.92
CA LEU A 176 11.13 -7.46 -23.46
C LEU A 176 11.77 -7.61 -22.07
N LEU A 177 11.10 -8.26 -21.11
CA LEU A 177 11.66 -8.50 -19.78
C LEU A 177 12.85 -9.47 -19.81
N ALA A 178 12.94 -10.31 -20.85
CA ALA A 178 14.08 -11.17 -21.14
C ALA A 178 15.25 -10.43 -21.81
N THR A 179 15.03 -9.23 -22.37
CA THR A 179 16.12 -8.42 -22.91
C THR A 179 16.99 -7.88 -21.77
N PRO A 180 18.33 -8.02 -21.85
CA PRO A 180 19.23 -7.39 -20.90
C PRO A 180 19.01 -5.87 -20.88
N LEU A 181 18.81 -5.31 -19.69
CA LEU A 181 18.78 -3.86 -19.50
C LEU A 181 20.15 -3.32 -19.90
N GLY A 182 20.17 -2.53 -20.98
CA GLY A 182 21.36 -2.03 -21.67
C GLY A 182 22.55 -1.68 -20.77
N ALA A 183 23.37 -2.69 -20.53
CA ALA A 183 24.76 -2.68 -20.11
C ALA A 183 25.23 -4.13 -20.32
N ALA A 184 26.42 -4.32 -20.88
CA ALA A 184 26.99 -5.66 -21.00
C ALA A 184 27.15 -6.26 -19.60
N GLY A 185 26.30 -7.22 -19.23
CA GLY A 185 26.33 -7.91 -17.94
C GLY A 185 25.10 -7.77 -17.04
N SER A 186 24.10 -6.95 -17.39
CA SER A 186 22.85 -6.88 -16.61
C SER A 186 22.02 -8.16 -16.77
N PRO A 187 21.70 -8.89 -15.67
CA PRO A 187 20.80 -10.04 -15.75
C PRO A 187 19.40 -9.60 -16.22
N SER A 188 18.73 -10.47 -16.98
CA SER A 188 17.32 -10.26 -17.34
C SER A 188 16.45 -10.13 -16.08
N LEU A 189 15.34 -9.40 -16.17
CA LEU A 189 14.41 -9.24 -15.04
C LEU A 189 13.84 -10.60 -14.58
N LEU A 190 13.72 -11.56 -15.51
CA LEU A 190 13.31 -12.94 -15.22
C LEU A 190 14.37 -13.75 -14.46
N SER A 191 15.66 -13.51 -14.72
CA SER A 191 16.76 -14.17 -13.97
C SER A 191 16.89 -13.68 -12.53
N GLY A 192 16.25 -12.56 -12.18
CA GLY A 192 16.20 -12.00 -10.82
C GLY A 192 15.12 -12.60 -9.92
N LEU A 193 14.23 -13.46 -10.40
CA LEU A 193 13.15 -14.03 -9.58
C LEU A 193 13.60 -15.19 -8.67
N SER A 194 14.90 -15.45 -8.55
CA SER A 194 15.44 -16.48 -7.65
C SER A 194 15.51 -15.96 -6.19
N PRO A 195 14.77 -16.55 -5.23
CA PRO A 195 14.58 -15.99 -3.88
C PRO A 195 15.82 -15.92 -2.97
N ALA A 196 16.99 -16.39 -3.42
CA ALA A 196 18.05 -16.81 -2.51
C ALA A 196 19.09 -15.73 -2.10
N ALA A 197 19.06 -14.49 -2.62
CA ALA A 197 20.18 -13.56 -2.36
C ALA A 197 19.88 -12.05 -2.54
N PHE A 198 18.73 -11.52 -2.11
CA PHE A 198 18.52 -10.06 -2.17
C PHE A 198 18.83 -9.38 -0.84
N SER A 199 19.66 -8.34 -0.87
CA SER A 199 19.58 -7.30 0.16
C SER A 199 18.28 -6.50 -0.05
N PRO A 200 17.70 -5.89 1.02
CA PRO A 200 16.51 -5.04 0.88
C PRO A 200 16.68 -3.93 -0.18
N THR A 201 17.89 -3.37 -0.30
CA THR A 201 18.23 -2.33 -1.26
C THR A 201 18.28 -2.87 -2.70
N ASP A 202 18.94 -4.01 -2.93
CA ASP A 202 18.97 -4.65 -4.25
C ASP A 202 17.56 -4.99 -4.73
N PHE A 203 16.70 -5.38 -3.79
CA PHE A 203 15.32 -5.67 -4.06
C PHE A 203 14.53 -4.42 -4.47
N ILE A 204 14.71 -3.30 -3.77
CA ILE A 204 14.09 -2.02 -4.15
C ILE A 204 14.51 -1.58 -5.56
N HIS A 205 15.79 -1.70 -5.90
CA HIS A 205 16.27 -1.37 -7.25
C HIS A 205 15.69 -2.30 -8.31
N PHE A 206 15.54 -3.59 -8.02
CA PHE A 206 14.87 -4.53 -8.92
C PHE A 206 13.42 -4.08 -9.22
N LEU A 207 12.68 -3.61 -8.21
CA LEU A 207 11.31 -3.12 -8.39
C LEU A 207 11.26 -1.82 -9.20
N GLN A 208 12.15 -0.86 -8.90
CA GLN A 208 12.26 0.40 -9.65
C GLN A 208 12.55 0.13 -11.14
N SER A 209 13.48 -0.80 -11.40
CA SER A 209 13.87 -1.21 -12.74
C SER A 209 12.73 -1.91 -13.50
N THR A 210 12.04 -2.85 -12.83
CA THR A 210 10.88 -3.55 -13.39
C THR A 210 9.75 -2.57 -13.72
N ASN A 211 9.42 -1.68 -12.79
CA ASN A 211 8.43 -0.62 -12.95
C ASN A 211 8.73 0.25 -14.18
N THR A 212 9.97 0.73 -14.29
CA THR A 212 10.40 1.59 -15.39
C THR A 212 10.36 0.84 -16.74
N THR A 213 10.76 -0.42 -16.76
CA THR A 213 10.80 -1.26 -17.98
C THR A 213 9.39 -1.54 -18.50
N VAL A 214 8.47 -1.98 -17.63
CA VAL A 214 7.07 -2.25 -17.97
C VAL A 214 6.39 -0.97 -18.45
N THR A 215 6.60 0.16 -17.77
CA THR A 215 6.01 1.44 -18.16
C THR A 215 6.49 1.88 -19.54
N ASN A 216 7.80 1.81 -19.80
CA ASN A 216 8.36 2.17 -21.09
C ASN A 216 7.81 1.31 -22.23
N PHE A 217 7.57 0.02 -21.98
CA PHE A 217 6.93 -0.87 -22.95
C PHE A 217 5.52 -0.40 -23.32
N ILE A 218 4.70 -0.16 -22.29
CA ILE A 218 3.31 0.27 -22.48
C ILE A 218 3.29 1.61 -23.21
N THR A 219 4.09 2.58 -22.77
CA THR A 219 4.18 3.89 -23.42
C THR A 219 4.59 3.78 -24.89
N ARG A 220 5.56 2.92 -25.24
CA ARG A 220 5.95 2.70 -26.64
C ARG A 220 4.85 2.02 -27.45
N THR A 221 4.17 1.03 -26.88
CA THR A 221 3.08 0.30 -27.54
C THR A 221 1.87 1.19 -27.78
N ALA A 222 1.50 1.99 -26.78
CA ALA A 222 0.47 3.02 -26.90
C ALA A 222 0.86 4.05 -27.99
N ALA A 223 2.08 4.60 -27.94
CA ALA A 223 2.55 5.56 -28.95
C ALA A 223 2.51 5.01 -30.38
N ASN A 224 2.85 3.73 -30.58
CA ASN A 224 2.83 3.07 -31.89
C ASN A 224 1.41 2.85 -32.45
N THR A 225 0.38 2.80 -31.60
CA THR A 225 -1.02 2.58 -32.00
C THR A 225 -1.72 3.90 -32.38
N TYR A 226 -1.21 5.05 -31.91
CA TYR A 226 -1.90 6.36 -31.95
C TYR A 226 -1.22 7.46 -32.76
N ALA A 227 -0.25 7.13 -33.63
CA ALA A 227 0.57 8.11 -34.37
C ALA A 227 -0.18 9.17 -35.23
N ALA A 228 -1.51 9.09 -35.35
CA ALA A 228 -2.34 10.05 -36.07
C ALA A 228 -3.04 11.12 -35.20
N LEU A 229 -3.02 11.02 -33.85
CA LEU A 229 -3.69 11.98 -32.95
C LEU A 229 -2.70 12.57 -31.92
N LEU A 230 -2.03 13.63 -32.40
CA LEU A 230 -1.62 14.89 -31.75
C LEU A 230 -1.65 15.02 -30.20
N PRO A 231 -0.74 15.84 -29.62
CA PRO A 231 -0.27 15.94 -28.21
C PRO A 231 -1.17 15.58 -27.01
N THR A 232 -2.48 15.56 -27.16
CA THR A 232 -3.44 15.10 -26.15
C THR A 232 -3.27 13.61 -25.81
N ALA A 233 -2.92 12.76 -26.80
CA ALA A 233 -2.65 11.34 -26.55
C ALA A 233 -1.38 11.15 -25.70
N ASP A 234 -0.35 11.97 -25.91
CA ASP A 234 0.89 11.91 -25.13
C ASP A 234 0.67 12.36 -23.68
N ILE A 235 -0.16 13.38 -23.45
CA ILE A 235 -0.55 13.81 -22.09
C ILE A 235 -1.37 12.72 -21.40
N ALA A 236 -2.37 12.14 -22.09
CA ALA A 236 -3.19 11.07 -21.52
C ALA A 236 -2.35 9.84 -21.19
N ASN A 237 -1.46 9.43 -22.11
CA ASN A 237 -0.55 8.33 -21.86
C ASN A 237 0.41 8.66 -20.71
N ALA A 238 1.00 9.86 -20.66
CA ALA A 238 1.87 10.27 -19.57
C ALA A 238 1.15 10.22 -18.20
N ILE A 239 -0.10 10.72 -18.11
CA ILE A 239 -0.91 10.66 -16.89
C ILE A 239 -1.23 9.21 -16.49
N LEU A 240 -1.51 8.35 -17.46
CA LEU A 240 -1.95 6.97 -17.20
C LEU A 240 -0.80 5.99 -16.96
N THR A 241 0.41 6.30 -17.41
CA THR A 241 1.55 5.36 -17.35
C THR A 241 2.78 5.98 -16.71
N THR A 242 3.31 7.07 -17.26
CA THR A 242 4.58 7.67 -16.82
C THR A 242 4.51 8.25 -15.41
N VAL A 243 3.41 8.95 -15.08
CA VAL A 243 3.21 9.59 -13.76
C VAL A 243 3.08 8.54 -12.66
N PRO A 244 2.22 7.51 -12.81
CA PRO A 244 2.21 6.36 -11.93
C PRO A 244 3.60 5.74 -11.72
N SER A 245 4.36 5.52 -12.80
CA SER A 245 5.69 4.93 -12.71
C SER A 245 6.67 5.80 -11.93
N TYR A 246 6.60 7.12 -12.12
CA TYR A 246 7.40 8.07 -11.36
C TYR A 246 7.05 8.02 -9.87
N ASN A 247 5.77 7.99 -9.52
CA ASN A 247 5.29 7.89 -8.14
C ASN A 247 5.77 6.62 -7.43
N VAL A 248 5.80 5.49 -8.15
CA VAL A 248 6.40 4.26 -7.61
C VAL A 248 7.88 4.44 -7.30
N ASN A 249 8.64 5.03 -8.20
CA ASN A 249 10.06 5.22 -7.98
C ASN A 249 10.30 6.15 -6.77
N LEU A 250 9.49 7.20 -6.60
CA LEU A 250 9.53 8.08 -5.41
C LEU A 250 9.21 7.32 -4.12
N PHE A 251 8.15 6.52 -4.12
CA PHE A 251 7.78 5.68 -2.97
C PHE A 251 8.92 4.72 -2.60
N LEU A 252 9.46 4.01 -3.58
CA LEU A 252 10.56 3.06 -3.41
C LEU A 252 11.86 3.73 -2.95
N SER A 253 12.16 4.93 -3.45
CA SER A 253 13.29 5.73 -2.97
C SER A 253 13.11 6.20 -1.53
N GLY A 254 11.88 6.46 -1.09
CA GLY A 254 11.60 6.76 0.33
C GLY A 254 11.80 5.54 1.22
N LEU A 255 11.36 4.35 0.79
CA LEU A 255 11.65 3.10 1.50
C LEU A 255 13.15 2.82 1.58
N GLU A 256 13.89 3.07 0.51
CA GLU A 256 15.35 2.94 0.50
C GLU A 256 16.02 3.88 1.50
N GLN A 257 15.59 5.15 1.57
CA GLN A 257 16.04 6.11 2.57
C GLN A 257 15.75 5.62 4.00
N ALA A 258 14.56 5.06 4.20
CA ALA A 258 14.17 4.51 5.50
C ALA A 258 15.08 3.36 5.95
N LEU A 259 15.47 2.48 5.01
CA LEU A 259 16.36 1.35 5.27
C LEU A 259 17.83 1.78 5.43
N ASN A 260 18.24 2.87 4.80
CA ASN A 260 19.62 3.36 4.79
C ASN A 260 19.92 4.40 5.89
N GLY A 261 19.08 4.47 6.94
CA GLY A 261 19.40 5.22 8.16
C GLY A 261 18.54 6.47 8.42
N ASP A 262 17.52 6.75 7.60
CA ASP A 262 16.51 7.79 7.91
C ASP A 262 15.08 7.22 7.89
N PRO A 263 14.67 6.43 8.91
CA PRO A 263 13.38 5.76 8.92
C PRO A 263 12.19 6.72 8.85
N ALA A 264 12.23 7.82 9.63
CA ALA A 264 11.13 8.76 9.71
C ALA A 264 11.05 9.65 8.46
N GLY A 265 12.17 10.23 8.03
CA GLY A 265 12.22 11.07 6.83
C GLY A 265 11.96 10.26 5.56
N GLY A 266 12.51 9.04 5.47
CA GLY A 266 12.29 8.12 4.36
C GLY A 266 10.83 7.71 4.20
N LEU A 267 10.12 7.39 5.30
CA LEU A 267 8.68 7.10 5.23
C LEU A 267 7.85 8.33 4.87
N VAL A 268 8.15 9.49 5.46
CA VAL A 268 7.49 10.76 5.08
C VAL A 268 7.69 11.04 3.60
N TYR A 269 8.89 10.81 3.06
CA TYR A 269 9.18 10.95 1.64
C TYR A 269 8.44 9.91 0.81
N ALA A 270 8.43 8.64 1.22
CA ALA A 270 7.79 7.55 0.48
C ALA A 270 6.32 7.85 0.19
N PHE A 271 5.58 8.38 1.18
CA PHE A 271 4.16 8.71 1.03
C PHE A 271 3.93 10.14 0.53
N GLY A 272 4.73 11.10 0.99
CA GLY A 272 4.54 12.50 0.67
C GLY A 272 5.01 12.90 -0.73
N ALA A 273 6.11 12.33 -1.21
CA ALA A 273 6.70 12.70 -2.50
C ALA A 273 5.79 12.34 -3.70
N PRO A 274 5.14 11.16 -3.76
CA PRO A 274 4.14 10.87 -4.80
C PRO A 274 3.00 11.90 -4.85
N ILE A 275 2.44 12.25 -3.69
CA ILE A 275 1.35 13.24 -3.58
C ILE A 275 1.83 14.62 -4.04
N ALA A 276 3.02 15.04 -3.59
CA ALA A 276 3.61 16.31 -3.98
C ALA A 276 3.91 16.37 -5.49
N ALA A 277 4.38 15.27 -6.07
CA ALA A 277 4.63 15.15 -7.51
C ALA A 277 3.32 15.29 -8.31
N ASP A 278 2.24 14.63 -7.89
CA ASP A 278 0.93 14.72 -8.52
C ASP A 278 0.33 16.13 -8.44
N ILE A 279 0.46 16.80 -7.29
CA ILE A 279 0.00 18.19 -7.11
C ILE A 279 0.80 19.15 -8.01
N ALA A 280 2.13 19.00 -8.04
CA ALA A 280 2.99 19.82 -8.88
C ALA A 280 2.68 19.62 -10.37
N LEU A 281 2.49 18.37 -10.80
CA LEU A 281 2.14 18.04 -12.16
C LEU A 281 0.73 18.52 -12.52
N GLY A 282 -0.25 18.32 -11.65
CA GLY A 282 -1.61 18.83 -11.83
C GLY A 282 -1.63 20.35 -12.00
N THR A 283 -0.83 21.07 -11.21
CA THR A 283 -0.65 22.52 -11.33
C THR A 283 -0.03 22.91 -12.67
N LEU A 284 0.99 22.17 -13.11
CA LEU A 284 1.65 22.39 -14.40
C LEU A 284 0.71 22.12 -15.59
N LEU A 285 -0.04 21.01 -15.54
CA LEU A 285 -1.04 20.62 -16.54
C LEU A 285 -2.19 21.63 -16.61
N ALA A 286 -2.69 22.10 -15.47
CA ALA A 286 -3.67 23.18 -15.40
C ALA A 286 -3.13 24.46 -16.06
N GLY A 287 -1.86 24.80 -15.83
CA GLY A 287 -1.19 25.94 -16.47
C GLY A 287 -1.02 25.78 -18.00
N PHE A 288 -0.83 24.57 -18.51
CA PHE A 288 -0.79 24.30 -19.96
C PHE A 288 -2.19 24.34 -20.59
N GLN A 289 -3.21 23.77 -19.94
CA GLN A 289 -4.59 23.84 -20.43
C GLN A 289 -5.14 25.27 -20.41
N LEU A 290 -4.80 26.07 -19.40
CA LEU A 290 -5.14 27.50 -19.36
C LEU A 290 -4.50 28.27 -20.53
N ARG A 291 -3.23 28.00 -20.86
CA ARG A 291 -2.56 28.62 -22.02
C ARG A 291 -3.14 28.17 -23.37
N SER A 292 -3.54 26.90 -23.48
CA SER A 292 -4.21 26.37 -24.66
C SER A 292 -5.62 26.97 -24.86
N LEU A 293 -6.37 27.20 -23.77
CA LEU A 293 -7.70 27.81 -23.78
C LEU A 293 -7.67 29.33 -24.02
N LEU A 294 -6.60 30.01 -23.60
CA LEU A 294 -6.40 31.45 -23.81
C LEU A 294 -5.83 31.81 -25.20
N GLY A 295 -5.61 30.82 -26.08
CA GLY A 295 -5.27 31.07 -27.49
C GLY A 295 -3.94 31.81 -27.73
N VAL A 296 -2.96 31.67 -26.83
CA VAL A 296 -1.65 32.33 -27.03
C VAL A 296 -0.79 31.50 -27.98
N THR A 297 -1.03 31.65 -29.28
CA THR A 297 0.00 31.42 -30.31
C THR A 297 0.97 32.60 -30.27
N SER A 298 1.95 32.60 -29.35
CA SER A 298 3.12 33.47 -29.54
C SER A 298 4.15 32.71 -30.35
N GLN A 299 4.30 33.12 -31.61
CA GLN A 299 5.49 32.82 -32.40
C GLN A 299 6.73 33.19 -31.59
N LEU A 300 7.64 32.24 -31.39
CA LEU A 300 9.04 32.55 -31.18
C LEU A 300 9.85 31.65 -32.13
N ILE A 301 10.52 32.35 -33.03
CA ILE A 301 11.69 31.94 -33.82
C ILE A 301 12.78 31.43 -32.88
#